data_AF-A0A354K6W0-F1
#
_entry.id   AF-A0A354K6W0-F1
#
_cell.length_a   1.000
_cell.length_b   1.000
_cell.length_c   1.000
_cell.angle_alpha   90.00
_cell.angle_beta   90.00
_cell.angle_gamma   90.00
#
_symmetry.space_group_name_H-M   'P 1'
#
loop_
_entity.id
_entity.type
_entity.pdbx_description
1 polymer ?
#
loop_
_entity_poly.entity_id
_entity_poly.type
_entity_poly.pdbx_seq_one_letter_code
_entity_poly.pdbx_strand_id
1 'polypeptide(L)'
;MQKTIPMVSAVTLLTTALCLTACRIPDLPDDPIVFPKCTVQNTPDDSYIGIEWDGRTYVMYGALKNGVKYGECLGYIEGDENDRIYTVEDCPAEQYLINFYVHGEMEQAVVLRELGTKGSSAPDIADAYGYEIWKAE
;
A
#
# COMPACT_ATOMS: atom_id res chain seq x y z
N MET A 1 -3.19 12.66 -73.77
CA MET A 1 -2.68 13.88 -73.12
C MET A 1 -2.47 13.59 -71.64
N GLN A 2 -1.32 14.01 -71.15
CA GLN A 2 -0.68 13.65 -69.89
C GLN A 2 -0.82 14.82 -68.89
N LYS A 3 -0.54 14.54 -67.61
CA LYS A 3 -0.27 15.48 -66.47
C LYS A 3 -1.52 15.96 -65.71
N THR A 4 -1.56 16.03 -64.38
CA THR A 4 -0.50 15.99 -63.35
C THR A 4 -1.15 15.78 -61.97
N ILE A 5 -0.46 15.05 -61.09
CA ILE A 5 -0.68 15.01 -59.64
C ILE A 5 0.08 16.19 -59.00
N PRO A 6 -0.45 16.79 -57.92
CA PRO A 6 0.36 17.07 -56.74
C PRO A 6 -0.38 16.59 -55.46
N MET A 7 0.25 15.81 -54.58
CA MET A 7 1.33 16.11 -53.63
C MET A 7 0.77 16.49 -52.24
N VAL A 8 0.84 15.51 -51.33
CA VAL A 8 1.27 15.57 -49.92
C VAL A 8 0.72 16.69 -49.01
N SER A 9 0.01 16.30 -47.94
CA SER A 9 0.31 16.66 -46.53
C SER A 9 -0.77 16.06 -45.60
N ALA A 10 -0.40 15.15 -44.69
CA ALA A 10 -0.13 15.42 -43.26
C ALA A 10 -1.44 15.68 -42.48
N VAL A 11 -1.78 15.02 -41.38
CA VAL A 11 -0.99 14.78 -40.17
C VAL A 11 -1.61 13.59 -39.42
N THR A 12 -0.79 12.63 -39.02
CA THR A 12 -1.17 11.56 -38.08
C THR A 12 -1.40 12.19 -36.71
N LEU A 13 -2.64 12.17 -36.20
CA LEU A 13 -2.97 12.63 -34.85
C LEU A 13 -2.52 11.56 -33.84
N LEU A 14 -1.22 11.52 -33.53
CA LEU A 14 -0.69 10.73 -32.43
C LEU A 14 -0.84 11.57 -31.15
N THR A 15 -1.96 11.41 -30.45
CA THR A 15 -2.13 11.93 -29.09
C THR A 15 -1.30 11.06 -28.16
N THR A 16 0.00 11.36 -28.07
CA THR A 16 0.85 10.87 -26.99
C THR A 16 0.39 11.57 -25.71
N ALA A 17 -0.50 10.91 -24.95
CA ALA A 17 -0.82 11.33 -23.60
C ALA A 17 0.43 11.09 -22.73
N LEU A 18 1.29 12.10 -22.67
CA LEU A 18 2.38 12.19 -21.71
C LEU A 18 1.74 12.49 -20.34
N CYS A 19 1.16 11.48 -19.70
CA CYS A 19 0.80 11.60 -18.29
C CYS A 19 2.10 11.58 -17.50
N LEU A 20 2.57 12.78 -17.14
CA LEU A 20 3.48 13.02 -16.04
C LEU A 20 2.84 12.40 -14.78
N THR A 21 3.13 11.14 -14.49
CA THR A 21 2.77 10.51 -13.23
C THR A 21 3.65 11.12 -12.15
N ALA A 22 3.20 12.25 -11.59
CA ALA A 22 3.49 12.51 -10.20
C ALA A 22 3.11 11.24 -9.43
N CYS A 23 4.04 10.67 -8.65
CA CYS A 23 3.74 9.57 -7.72
C CYS A 23 2.64 10.06 -6.76
N ARG A 24 1.38 9.85 -7.14
CA ARG A 24 0.22 10.17 -6.32
C ARG A 24 -0.14 8.89 -5.57
N ILE A 25 -0.31 9.02 -4.26
CA ILE A 25 -0.84 7.93 -3.43
C ILE A 25 -2.22 7.56 -3.99
N PRO A 26 -2.50 6.28 -4.28
CA PRO A 26 -3.77 5.89 -4.88
C PRO A 26 -4.98 6.31 -4.03
N ASP A 27 -6.05 6.71 -4.69
CA ASP A 27 -7.31 7.06 -4.03
C ASP A 27 -8.08 5.80 -3.61
N LEU A 28 -9.08 5.96 -2.72
CA LEU A 28 -9.99 4.87 -2.34
C LEU A 28 -10.68 4.29 -3.60
N PRO A 29 -10.86 2.96 -3.67
CA PRO A 29 -11.64 2.34 -4.73
C PRO A 29 -13.14 2.61 -4.58
N ASP A 30 -13.91 2.37 -5.64
CA ASP A 30 -15.37 2.58 -5.65
C ASP A 30 -16.13 1.66 -4.66
N ASP A 31 -15.57 0.49 -4.36
CA ASP A 31 -16.10 -0.49 -3.39
C ASP A 31 -15.00 -0.83 -2.36
N PRO A 32 -14.75 0.07 -1.39
CA PRO A 32 -13.63 -0.07 -0.46
C PRO A 32 -13.87 -1.16 0.57
N ILE A 33 -12.81 -1.90 0.88
CA ILE A 33 -12.80 -2.85 1.99
C ILE A 33 -12.79 -2.06 3.30
N VAL A 34 -13.69 -2.42 4.21
CA VAL A 34 -13.65 -1.95 5.60
C VAL A 34 -12.88 -2.95 6.44
N PHE A 35 -11.69 -2.56 6.89
CA PHE A 35 -10.82 -3.40 7.70
C PHE A 35 -11.23 -3.29 9.18
N PRO A 36 -11.70 -4.37 9.82
CA PRO A 36 -11.97 -4.34 11.26
C PRO A 36 -10.65 -4.35 12.04
N LYS A 37 -10.63 -3.64 13.18
CA LYS A 37 -9.55 -3.79 14.16
C LYS A 37 -9.75 -5.04 15.01
N CYS A 38 -8.65 -5.59 15.48
CA CYS A 38 -8.61 -6.65 16.47
C CYS A 38 -7.54 -6.39 17.52
N THR A 39 -7.61 -7.13 18.62
CA THR A 39 -6.56 -7.16 19.65
C THR A 39 -5.79 -8.46 19.55
N VAL A 40 -4.47 -8.37 19.42
CA VAL A 40 -3.55 -9.51 19.36
C VAL A 40 -2.83 -9.62 20.69
N GLN A 41 -3.12 -10.68 21.45
CA GLN A 41 -2.45 -10.95 22.72
C GLN A 41 -1.07 -11.58 22.47
N ASN A 42 -0.01 -10.98 23.01
CA ASN A 42 1.36 -11.52 22.92
C ASN A 42 1.80 -12.19 24.22
N THR A 43 1.56 -11.53 25.37
CA THR A 43 1.73 -12.10 26.71
C THR A 43 0.51 -11.74 27.57
N PRO A 44 0.28 -12.29 28.78
CA PRO A 44 -0.85 -11.89 29.62
C PRO A 44 -0.97 -10.38 29.89
N ASP A 45 0.16 -9.66 29.83
CA ASP A 45 0.26 -8.23 30.14
C ASP A 45 0.58 -7.36 28.91
N ASP A 46 0.70 -7.95 27.71
CA ASP A 46 1.08 -7.25 26.46
C ASP A 46 0.17 -7.63 25.29
N SER A 47 -0.41 -6.61 24.64
CA SER A 47 -1.31 -6.76 23.50
C SER A 47 -1.07 -5.69 22.45
N TYR A 48 -1.25 -6.05 21.19
CA TYR A 48 -1.11 -5.17 20.03
C TYR A 48 -2.47 -4.94 19.37
N ILE A 49 -2.62 -3.80 18.69
CA ILE A 49 -3.72 -3.58 17.75
C ILE A 49 -3.32 -4.16 16.40
N GLY A 50 -4.23 -4.91 15.79
CA GLY A 50 -4.09 -5.42 14.43
C GLY A 50 -5.35 -5.15 13.61
N ILE A 51 -5.29 -5.54 12.35
CA ILE A 51 -6.45 -5.59 11.45
C ILE A 51 -6.66 -7.00 10.92
N GLU A 52 -7.90 -7.37 10.63
CA GLU A 52 -8.22 -8.65 9.99
C GLU A 52 -8.57 -8.48 8.52
N TRP A 53 -8.00 -9.32 7.67
CA TRP A 53 -8.33 -9.35 6.25
C TRP A 53 -8.09 -10.74 5.67
N ASP A 54 -9.08 -11.27 4.95
CA ASP A 54 -9.01 -12.60 4.32
C ASP A 54 -8.57 -13.73 5.28
N GLY A 55 -9.09 -13.70 6.52
CA GLY A 55 -8.74 -14.67 7.56
C GLY A 55 -7.32 -14.55 8.13
N ARG A 56 -6.62 -13.46 7.83
CA ARG A 56 -5.27 -13.16 8.32
C ARG A 56 -5.30 -11.99 9.29
N THR A 57 -4.33 -11.95 10.18
CA THR A 57 -4.14 -10.86 11.13
C THR A 57 -2.87 -10.10 10.79
N TYR A 58 -2.99 -8.79 10.57
CA TYR A 58 -1.85 -7.91 10.31
C TYR A 58 -1.60 -7.02 11.51
N VAL A 59 -0.35 -6.95 11.95
CA VAL A 59 0.08 -6.15 13.10
C VAL A 59 1.15 -5.16 12.63
N MET A 60 1.22 -4.00 13.27
CA MET A 60 2.23 -2.99 12.98
C MET A 60 3.64 -3.57 13.13
N TYR A 61 4.49 -3.37 12.10
CA TYR A 61 5.86 -3.87 12.05
C TYR A 61 6.90 -2.75 12.16
N GLY A 62 6.71 -1.65 11.43
CA GLY A 62 7.68 -0.58 11.37
C GLY A 62 7.25 0.59 10.50
N ALA A 63 8.07 1.64 10.48
CA ALA A 63 7.87 2.78 9.59
C ALA A 63 8.28 2.40 8.17
N LEU A 64 7.47 2.78 7.17
CA LEU A 64 7.79 2.58 5.77
C LEU A 64 9.07 3.34 5.40
N LYS A 65 10.04 2.66 4.78
CA LYS A 65 11.28 3.30 4.32
C LYS A 65 11.03 4.23 3.14
N ASN A 66 11.81 5.30 3.07
CA ASN A 66 11.80 6.21 1.92
C ASN A 66 12.07 5.46 0.61
N GLY A 67 11.30 5.78 -0.43
CA GLY A 67 11.46 5.19 -1.76
C GLY A 67 10.68 3.88 -1.97
N VAL A 68 10.13 3.28 -0.91
CA VAL A 68 9.12 2.21 -1.07
C VAL A 68 7.83 2.83 -1.60
N LYS A 69 7.19 2.13 -2.53
CA LYS A 69 5.99 2.62 -3.20
C LYS A 69 4.74 1.91 -2.70
N TYR A 70 3.65 2.67 -2.69
CA TYR A 70 2.31 2.16 -2.47
C TYR A 70 1.87 1.42 -3.73
N GLY A 71 1.30 0.23 -3.53
CA GLY A 71 0.45 -0.41 -4.53
C GLY A 71 -0.98 0.13 -4.42
N GLU A 72 -1.95 -0.71 -4.77
CA GLU A 72 -3.37 -0.37 -4.76
C GLU A 72 -3.89 -0.01 -3.37
N CYS A 73 -4.79 0.98 -3.28
CA CYS A 73 -5.58 1.23 -2.09
C CYS A 73 -6.69 0.18 -2.01
N LEU A 74 -6.73 -0.56 -0.90
CA LEU A 74 -7.72 -1.61 -0.69
C LEU A 74 -8.98 -1.07 0.01
N GLY A 75 -8.82 -0.04 0.83
CA GLY A 75 -9.91 0.52 1.62
C GLY A 75 -9.40 1.22 2.87
N TYR A 76 -10.15 1.13 3.96
CA TYR A 76 -9.91 1.91 5.18
C TYR A 76 -10.28 1.15 6.45
N ILE A 77 -9.75 1.60 7.59
CA ILE A 77 -9.98 0.96 8.88
C ILE A 77 -11.29 1.44 9.50
N GLU A 78 -12.18 0.49 9.81
CA GLU A 78 -13.46 0.69 10.49
C GLU A 78 -14.36 1.79 9.88
N GLY A 79 -14.42 2.97 10.51
CA GLY A 79 -15.29 4.08 10.10
C GLY A 79 -14.53 5.32 9.64
N ASP A 80 -13.21 5.21 9.44
CA ASP A 80 -12.35 6.35 9.11
C ASP A 80 -11.73 6.18 7.72
N GLU A 81 -12.36 6.79 6.71
CA GLU A 81 -11.90 6.77 5.31
C GLU A 81 -10.51 7.41 5.09
N ASN A 82 -9.98 8.10 6.09
CA ASN A 82 -8.64 8.67 6.03
C ASN A 82 -7.57 7.66 6.44
N ASP A 83 -7.93 6.68 7.28
CA ASP A 83 -7.05 5.65 7.80
C ASP A 83 -6.97 4.46 6.81
N ARG A 84 -6.21 4.64 5.74
CA ARG A 84 -6.27 3.79 4.55
C ARG A 84 -5.26 2.65 4.59
N ILE A 85 -5.65 1.54 3.94
CA ILE A 85 -4.82 0.36 3.74
C ILE A 85 -4.45 0.22 2.27
N TYR A 86 -3.18 -0.05 2.03
CA TYR A 86 -2.62 -0.25 0.69
C TYR A 86 -1.80 -1.53 0.63
N THR A 87 -1.67 -2.08 -0.57
CA THR A 87 -0.61 -3.05 -0.86
C THR A 87 0.76 -2.37 -0.94
N VAL A 88 1.82 -3.16 -0.81
CA VAL A 88 3.21 -2.71 -1.00
C VAL A 88 3.64 -3.16 -2.40
N GLU A 89 4.18 -2.27 -3.23
CA GLU A 89 4.72 -2.66 -4.55
C GLU A 89 5.82 -3.72 -4.39
N ASP A 90 5.81 -4.74 -5.25
CA ASP A 90 6.75 -5.87 -5.25
C ASP A 90 6.76 -6.76 -3.99
N CYS A 91 5.78 -6.61 -3.08
CA CYS A 91 5.61 -7.49 -1.93
C CYS A 91 4.21 -8.14 -1.93
N PRO A 92 4.09 -9.41 -1.50
CA PRO A 92 2.80 -10.09 -1.44
C PRO A 92 1.90 -9.47 -0.36
N ALA A 93 0.67 -9.13 -0.74
CA ALA A 93 -0.33 -8.54 0.15
C ALA A 93 -0.69 -9.49 1.29
N GLU A 94 -0.55 -10.81 1.09
CA GLU A 94 -0.74 -11.85 2.09
C GLU A 94 0.28 -11.80 3.23
N GLN A 95 1.33 -10.99 3.09
CA GLN A 95 2.39 -10.84 4.10
C GLN A 95 2.58 -9.39 4.56
N TYR A 96 2.38 -8.42 3.67
CA TYR A 96 2.68 -7.02 3.95
C TYR A 96 1.62 -6.07 3.40
N LEU A 97 1.23 -5.11 4.22
CA LEU A 97 0.35 -4.00 3.85
C LEU A 97 0.96 -2.68 4.35
N ILE A 98 0.46 -1.57 3.84
CA ILE A 98 0.77 -0.23 4.33
C ILE A 98 -0.49 0.36 4.92
N ASN A 99 -0.39 0.87 6.13
CA ASN A 99 -1.37 1.77 6.71
C ASN A 99 -0.88 3.22 6.58
N PHE A 100 -1.71 4.09 6.04
CA PHE A 100 -1.36 5.50 5.86
C PHE A 100 -2.58 6.40 6.01
N TYR A 101 -2.45 7.39 6.89
CA TYR A 101 -3.49 8.37 7.18
C TYR A 101 -3.36 9.58 6.24
N VAL A 102 -4.26 9.68 5.25
CA VAL A 102 -4.09 10.59 4.10
C VAL A 102 -4.25 12.09 4.40
N HIS A 103 -4.82 12.45 5.55
CA HIS A 103 -5.03 13.85 5.96
C HIS A 103 -4.13 14.30 7.12
N GLY A 104 -3.18 13.47 7.54
CA GLY A 104 -2.23 13.78 8.59
C GLY A 104 -0.95 14.35 8.02
N GLU A 105 -0.67 15.63 8.25
CA GLU A 105 0.57 16.28 7.78
C GLU A 105 1.84 15.68 8.43
N MET A 106 1.71 14.85 9.47
CA MET A 106 2.82 14.30 10.25
C MET A 106 2.80 12.78 10.41
N GLU A 107 1.79 12.07 9.88
CA GLU A 107 1.71 10.62 10.08
C GLU A 107 2.53 9.89 9.01
N GLN A 108 3.62 9.26 9.46
CA GLN A 108 4.40 8.38 8.61
C GLN A 108 3.62 7.11 8.33
N ALA A 109 3.70 6.62 7.09
CA ALA A 109 3.12 5.34 6.74
C ALA A 109 3.75 4.21 7.55
N VAL A 110 2.91 3.29 8.00
CA VAL A 110 3.30 2.15 8.80
C VAL A 110 3.17 0.90 7.95
N VAL A 111 4.21 0.07 7.94
CA VAL A 111 4.14 -1.28 7.39
C VAL A 111 3.45 -2.17 8.39
N LEU A 112 2.37 -2.81 7.96
CA LEU A 112 1.74 -3.90 8.67
C LEU A 112 2.29 -5.22 8.13
N ARG A 113 2.52 -6.19 9.01
CA ARG A 113 3.00 -7.51 8.66
C ARG A 113 2.01 -8.56 9.13
N GLU A 114 1.79 -9.58 8.30
CA GLU A 114 0.94 -10.71 8.64
C GLU A 114 1.59 -11.53 9.77
N LEU A 115 0.80 -11.85 10.79
CA LEU A 115 1.27 -12.44 12.05
C LEU A 115 1.85 -13.85 11.88
N GLY A 116 1.26 -14.67 11.02
CA GLY A 116 1.74 -16.02 10.67
C GLY A 116 3.12 -16.04 10.01
N THR A 117 3.63 -14.91 9.52
CA THR A 117 5.00 -14.79 9.02
C THR A 117 6.06 -14.56 10.12
N LYS A 118 5.67 -14.56 11.41
CA LYS A 118 6.62 -14.43 12.54
C LYS A 118 7.81 -15.39 12.39
N GLY A 119 9.01 -14.92 12.73
CA GLY A 119 10.25 -15.70 12.61
C GLY A 119 10.83 -15.81 11.20
N SER A 120 10.09 -15.38 10.16
CA SER A 120 10.63 -15.30 8.79
C SER A 120 11.42 -14.00 8.57
N SER A 121 12.39 -14.01 7.66
CA SER A 121 13.08 -12.79 7.22
C SER A 121 12.10 -11.85 6.50
N ALA A 122 12.07 -10.58 6.90
CA ALA A 122 11.30 -9.56 6.20
C ALA A 122 12.11 -8.92 5.06
N PRO A 123 11.46 -8.49 3.96
CA PRO A 123 12.11 -7.66 2.96
C PRO A 123 12.48 -6.29 3.55
N ASP A 124 13.44 -5.61 2.94
CA ASP A 124 13.95 -4.32 3.42
C ASP A 124 13.04 -3.14 3.07
N ILE A 125 11.78 -3.19 3.54
CA ILE A 125 10.73 -2.20 3.23
C ILE A 125 10.42 -1.27 4.40
N ALA A 126 10.88 -1.61 5.60
CA ALA A 126 10.54 -0.88 6.83
C ALA A 126 11.73 -0.76 7.79
N ASP A 127 11.76 0.35 8.51
CA ASP A 127 12.52 0.47 9.76
C ASP A 127 11.67 -0.11 10.88
N ALA A 128 12.01 -1.33 11.31
CA ALA A 128 11.23 -2.08 12.29
C ALA A 128 11.18 -1.36 13.65
N TYR A 129 10.00 -1.32 14.28
CA TYR A 129 9.82 -0.71 15.60
C TYR A 129 10.38 -1.56 16.75
N GLY A 130 10.78 -2.80 16.48
CA GLY A 130 11.37 -3.69 17.49
C GLY A 130 10.35 -4.29 18.46
N TYR A 131 9.06 -4.33 18.10
CA TYR A 131 8.03 -4.97 18.92
C TYR A 131 8.37 -6.43 19.21
N GLU A 132 8.12 -6.87 20.44
CA GLU A 132 8.48 -8.21 20.92
C GLU A 132 7.83 -9.31 20.07
N ILE A 133 6.60 -9.07 19.58
CA ILE A 133 5.88 -10.00 18.70
C ILE A 133 6.66 -10.38 17.43
N TRP A 134 7.60 -9.54 16.99
CA TRP A 134 8.40 -9.77 15.78
C TRP A 134 9.79 -10.35 16.04
N LYS A 135 10.21 -10.50 17.30
CA LYS A 135 11.48 -11.12 17.61
C LYS A 135 11.42 -12.63 17.36
N ALA A 136 12.51 -13.18 16.84
CA ALA A 136 12.67 -14.63 16.73
C ALA A 136 12.72 -15.25 18.13
N GLU A 137 12.06 -16.39 18.31
CA GLU A 137 12.08 -17.19 19.53
C GLU A 137 13.38 -18.00 19.67
#